data_AF-K1S3I5-F1
#
_entry.id   AF-K1S3I5-F1
#
_cell.length_a   1.000
_cell.length_b   1.000
_cell.length_c   1.000
_cell.angle_alpha   90.00
_cell.angle_beta   90.00
_cell.angle_gamma   90.00
#
_symmetry.space_group_name_H-M   'P 1'
#
loop_
_entity.id
_entity.type
_entity.pdbx_description
1 polymer ?
#
loop_
_entity_poly.entity_id
_entity_poly.type
_entity_poly.pdbx_seq_one_letter_code
_entity_poly.pdbx_strand_id
1 'polypeptide(L)'
;MWEHQQDIITYSQKNKVDPFLVAAIIKNESNFNHKAVSKVGAVGLMQIMPETGRWIAEQMGLENYQDTDLYQTRTNIRMGCWYLGELDHEFKHNLALVMIAYNAGRGQTHEWM
;
A
#
# COMPACT_ATOMS: atom_id res chain seq x y z
N MET A 1 4.39 -17.19 14.94
CA MET A 1 4.52 -16.21 13.84
C MET A 1 3.11 -15.81 13.46
N TRP A 2 2.79 -14.52 13.43
CA TRP A 2 1.45 -14.07 13.05
C TRP A 2 1.25 -14.16 11.54
N GLU A 3 -0.01 -14.24 11.09
CA GLU A 3 -0.35 -14.23 9.68
C GLU A 3 0.27 -12.99 9.01
N HIS A 4 0.86 -13.17 7.81
CA HIS A 4 1.50 -12.10 7.00
C HIS A 4 2.77 -11.44 7.57
N GLN A 5 3.22 -11.76 8.78
CA GLN A 5 4.37 -11.13 9.44
C GLN A 5 5.64 -11.13 8.56
N GLN A 6 5.94 -12.26 7.92
CA GLN A 6 7.12 -12.38 7.07
C GLN A 6 7.08 -11.44 5.87
N ASP A 7 5.92 -11.32 5.21
CA ASP A 7 5.75 -10.44 4.06
C ASP A 7 5.83 -8.96 4.49
N ILE A 8 5.19 -8.60 5.61
CA ILE A 8 5.27 -7.24 6.17
C ILE A 8 6.73 -6.87 6.43
N ILE A 9 7.48 -7.68 7.17
CA ILE A 9 8.89 -7.39 7.47
C ILE A 9 9.71 -7.29 6.17
N THR A 10 9.56 -8.26 5.27
CA THR A 10 10.37 -8.34 4.04
C THR A 10 10.15 -7.13 3.14
N TYR A 11 8.90 -6.76 2.88
CA TYR A 11 8.59 -5.66 1.97
C TYR A 11 8.72 -4.28 2.63
N SER A 12 8.55 -4.18 3.94
CA SER A 12 8.82 -2.93 4.66
C SER A 12 10.31 -2.59 4.62
N GLN A 13 11.17 -3.56 4.92
CA GLN A 13 12.63 -3.38 4.88
C GLN A 13 13.14 -3.02 3.48
N LYS A 14 12.62 -3.68 2.44
CA LYS A 14 12.99 -3.38 1.04
C LYS A 14 12.69 -1.94 0.63
N ASN A 15 11.62 -1.36 1.17
CA ASN A 15 11.17 -0.01 0.83
C ASN A 15 11.50 1.03 1.93
N LYS A 16 12.31 0.66 2.93
CA LYS A 16 12.73 1.52 4.05
C LYS A 16 11.57 2.14 4.85
N VAL A 17 10.44 1.43 4.93
CA VAL A 17 9.29 1.84 5.76
C VAL A 17 9.26 1.03 7.06
N ASP A 18 8.71 1.60 8.12
CA ASP A 18 8.58 0.93 9.41
C ASP A 18 7.57 -0.23 9.31
N PRO A 19 7.95 -1.50 9.59
CA PRO A 19 7.02 -2.62 9.58
C PRO A 19 5.85 -2.46 10.57
N PHE A 20 6.02 -1.71 11.67
CA PHE A 20 4.92 -1.42 12.59
C PHE A 20 3.91 -0.44 12.00
N LEU A 21 4.37 0.55 11.22
CA LEU A 21 3.50 1.44 10.47
C LEU A 21 2.69 0.66 9.44
N VAL A 22 3.33 -0.23 8.67
CA VAL A 22 2.65 -1.08 7.69
C VAL A 22 1.60 -1.97 8.36
N ALA A 23 1.94 -2.59 9.50
CA ALA A 23 0.97 -3.38 10.27
C ALA A 23 -0.20 -2.53 10.80
N ALA A 24 0.06 -1.30 11.24
CA ALA A 24 -0.98 -0.37 11.68
C ALA A 24 -1.92 0.04 10.53
N ILE A 25 -1.37 0.29 9.35
CA ILE A 25 -2.15 0.58 8.13
C ILE A 25 -3.02 -0.63 7.77
N ILE A 26 -2.46 -1.84 7.68
CA ILE A 26 -3.24 -3.05 7.37
C ILE A 26 -4.36 -3.27 8.39
N LYS A 27 -4.07 -3.04 9.69
CA LYS A 27 -5.07 -3.13 10.75
C LYS A 27 -6.22 -2.15 10.55
N ASN A 28 -5.92 -0.91 10.17
CA ASN A 28 -6.91 0.14 9.93
C ASN A 28 -7.74 -0.13 8.65
N GLU A 29 -7.07 -0.49 7.56
CA GLU A 29 -7.65 -0.58 6.23
C GLU A 29 -8.51 -1.83 6.03
N SER A 30 -8.05 -2.99 6.51
CA SER A 30 -8.70 -4.27 6.25
C SER A 30 -8.94 -5.12 7.48
N ASN A 31 -8.41 -4.72 8.64
CA ASN A 31 -8.32 -5.56 9.83
C ASN A 31 -7.70 -6.94 9.50
N PHE A 32 -6.66 -6.95 8.65
CA PHE A 32 -5.97 -8.15 8.14
C PHE A 32 -6.83 -9.09 7.26
N ASN A 33 -7.96 -8.63 6.73
CA ASN A 33 -8.74 -9.41 5.77
C ASN A 33 -8.24 -9.20 4.33
N HIS A 34 -7.52 -10.19 3.76
CA HIS A 34 -7.02 -10.12 2.38
C HIS A 34 -8.13 -10.12 1.30
N LYS A 35 -9.38 -10.42 1.67
CA LYS A 35 -10.55 -10.33 0.79
C LYS A 35 -11.38 -9.06 0.99
N ALA A 36 -10.89 -8.11 1.80
CA ALA A 36 -11.59 -6.85 2.03
C ALA A 36 -11.74 -6.07 0.73
N VAL A 37 -12.95 -5.56 0.49
CA VAL A 37 -13.26 -4.63 -0.59
C VAL A 37 -14.03 -3.45 0.00
N SER A 38 -13.53 -2.23 -0.16
CA SER A 38 -14.24 -1.04 0.32
C SER A 38 -15.47 -0.75 -0.53
N LYS A 39 -16.36 0.12 -0.03
CA LYS A 39 -17.54 0.60 -0.78
C LYS A 39 -17.19 1.26 -2.12
N VAL A 40 -15.97 1.83 -2.21
CA VAL A 40 -15.48 2.53 -3.40
C VAL A 40 -14.53 1.67 -4.25
N GLY A 41 -14.32 0.40 -3.86
CA GLY A 41 -13.59 -0.58 -4.68
C GLY A 41 -12.10 -0.77 -4.33
N ALA A 42 -11.62 -0.27 -3.19
CA ALA A 42 -10.26 -0.54 -2.71
C ALA A 42 -10.12 -2.00 -2.27
N VAL A 43 -9.01 -2.67 -2.60
CA VAL A 43 -8.88 -4.14 -2.49
C VAL A 43 -7.74 -4.58 -1.57
N GLY A 44 -8.02 -5.62 -0.78
CA GLY A 44 -7.01 -6.41 -0.06
C GLY A 44 -6.52 -5.78 1.24
N LEU A 45 -5.38 -6.28 1.72
CA LEU A 45 -4.85 -5.98 3.06
C LEU A 45 -4.57 -4.50 3.29
N MET A 46 -4.06 -3.82 2.26
CA MET A 46 -3.62 -2.43 2.27
C MET A 46 -4.58 -1.52 1.49
N GLN A 47 -5.77 -2.02 1.12
CA GLN A 47 -6.85 -1.29 0.43
C GLN A 47 -6.34 -0.46 -0.75
N ILE A 48 -5.68 -1.13 -1.70
CA ILE A 48 -5.16 -0.50 -2.91
C ILE A 48 -6.31 -0.38 -3.93
N MET A 49 -6.51 0.81 -4.49
CA MET A 49 -7.44 1.00 -5.60
C MET A 49 -6.93 0.29 -6.85
N PRO A 50 -7.79 -0.38 -7.66
CA PRO A 50 -7.35 -1.07 -8.88
C PRO A 50 -6.54 -0.18 -9.83
N GLU A 51 -6.95 1.08 -10.01
CA GLU A 51 -6.21 2.06 -10.81
C GLU A 51 -4.80 2.33 -10.25
N THR A 52 -4.70 2.59 -8.94
CA THR A 52 -3.40 2.73 -8.26
C THR A 52 -2.57 1.45 -8.37
N GLY A 53 -3.20 0.28 -8.29
CA GLY A 53 -2.54 -1.01 -8.47
C GLY A 53 -1.91 -1.17 -9.85
N ARG A 54 -2.64 -0.84 -10.92
CA ARG A 54 -2.10 -0.84 -12.29
C ARG A 54 -0.93 0.12 -12.43
N TRP A 55 -1.06 1.34 -11.91
CA TRP A 55 0.03 2.31 -11.93
C TRP A 55 1.25 1.81 -11.16
N ILE A 56 1.09 1.26 -9.95
CA ILE A 56 2.20 0.65 -9.18
C ILE A 56 2.84 -0.49 -9.98
N ALA A 57 2.04 -1.36 -10.60
CA ALA A 57 2.54 -2.49 -11.39
C ALA A 57 3.41 -2.02 -12.56
N GLU A 58 3.02 -0.96 -13.25
CA GLU A 58 3.83 -0.31 -14.29
C GLU A 58 5.15 0.24 -13.74
N GLN A 59 5.11 0.99 -12.62
CA GLN A 59 6.32 1.54 -12.00
C GLN A 59 7.28 0.45 -11.51
N MET A 60 6.74 -0.68 -11.07
CA MET A 60 7.52 -1.84 -10.61
C MET A 60 7.96 -2.78 -11.74
N GLY A 61 7.55 -2.55 -12.99
CA GLY A 61 7.83 -3.42 -14.13
C GLY A 61 7.20 -4.82 -14.01
N LEU A 62 6.02 -4.93 -13.40
CA LEU A 62 5.31 -6.20 -13.25
C LEU A 62 4.57 -6.55 -14.54
N GLU A 63 5.11 -7.49 -15.30
CA GLU A 63 4.44 -8.06 -16.47
C GLU A 63 3.23 -8.92 -16.05
N ASN A 64 2.15 -8.86 -16.84
CA ASN A 64 0.92 -9.66 -16.65
C ASN A 64 0.15 -9.43 -15.34
N TYR A 65 0.31 -8.26 -14.72
CA TYR A 65 -0.50 -7.87 -13.56
C TYR A 65 -2.00 -7.81 -13.90
N GLN A 66 -2.82 -8.36 -13.01
CA GLN A 66 -4.28 -8.26 -13.07
C GLN A 66 -4.82 -7.67 -11.77
N ASP A 67 -5.93 -6.94 -11.83
CA ASP A 67 -6.55 -6.34 -10.64
C ASP A 67 -6.93 -7.39 -9.57
N THR A 68 -7.16 -8.65 -9.97
CA THR A 68 -7.39 -9.78 -9.08
C THR A 68 -6.16 -10.19 -8.26
N ASP A 69 -4.96 -9.79 -8.65
CA ASP A 69 -3.74 -10.01 -7.88
C ASP A 69 -3.72 -9.20 -6.59
N LEU A 70 -4.54 -8.14 -6.47
CA LEU A 70 -4.69 -7.38 -5.23
C LEU A 70 -5.32 -8.20 -4.09
N TYR A 71 -6.01 -9.31 -4.37
CA TYR A 71 -6.48 -10.24 -3.35
C TYR A 71 -5.35 -11.14 -2.81
N GLN A 72 -4.24 -11.25 -3.53
CA GLN A 72 -3.09 -12.03 -3.08
C GLN A 72 -2.33 -11.23 -2.03
N THR A 73 -2.28 -11.75 -0.80
CA THR A 73 -1.59 -11.17 0.36
C THR A 73 -0.23 -10.60 0.01
N ARG A 74 0.63 -11.42 -0.61
CA ARG A 74 2.02 -11.07 -0.90
C ARG A 74 2.12 -9.91 -1.89
N THR A 75 1.30 -9.93 -2.93
CA THR A 75 1.26 -8.89 -3.96
C THR A 75 0.75 -7.57 -3.36
N ASN A 76 -0.35 -7.61 -2.61
CA ASN A 76 -0.95 -6.45 -1.99
C ASN A 76 0.00 -5.76 -0.99
N ILE A 77 0.66 -6.53 -0.10
CA ILE A 77 1.66 -5.98 0.83
C ILE A 77 2.87 -5.44 0.08
N ARG A 78 3.37 -6.17 -0.93
CA ARG A 78 4.52 -5.73 -1.73
C ARG A 78 4.26 -4.37 -2.39
N MET A 79 3.10 -4.23 -3.02
CA MET A 79 2.72 -3.00 -3.73
C MET A 79 2.44 -1.86 -2.76
N GLY A 80 1.75 -2.12 -1.64
CA GLY A 80 1.47 -1.10 -0.64
C GLY A 80 2.74 -0.59 0.06
N CYS A 81 3.69 -1.47 0.40
CA CYS A 81 4.98 -1.06 0.94
C CYS A 81 5.82 -0.26 -0.06
N TRP A 82 5.79 -0.63 -1.35
CA TRP A 82 6.45 0.15 -2.39
C TRP A 82 5.84 1.55 -2.50
N TYR A 83 4.51 1.63 -2.54
CA TYR A 83 3.80 2.91 -2.62
C TYR A 83 4.08 3.80 -1.40
N LEU A 84 4.08 3.25 -0.19
CA LEU A 84 4.47 3.99 1.02
C LEU A 84 5.91 4.53 0.94
N GLY A 85 6.85 3.75 0.43
CA GLY A 85 8.23 4.20 0.25
C GLY A 85 8.36 5.35 -0.74
N GLU A 86 7.59 5.32 -1.84
CA GLU A 86 7.55 6.41 -2.81
C GLU A 86 6.96 7.69 -2.23
N LEU A 87 5.86 7.59 -1.47
CA LEU A 87 5.26 8.72 -0.77
C LEU A 87 6.21 9.29 0.29
N ASP A 88 6.87 8.42 1.07
CA ASP A 88 7.83 8.83 2.09
C ASP A 88 9.00 9.63 1.49
N HIS A 89 9.52 9.18 0.36
CA HIS A 89 10.56 9.90 -0.38
C HIS A 89 10.05 11.25 -0.92
N GLU A 90 8.88 11.27 -1.55
CA GLU A 90 8.29 12.47 -2.15
C GLU A 90 7.99 13.57 -1.11
N PHE A 91 7.40 13.18 0.02
CA PHE A 91 7.02 14.09 1.10
C PHE A 91 8.15 14.31 2.12
N LYS A 92 9.39 13.96 1.76
CA LYS A 92 10.60 14.22 2.56
C LYS A 92 10.49 13.72 4.00
N HIS A 93 9.97 12.51 4.18
CA HIS A 93 9.74 11.85 5.47
C HIS A 93 8.73 12.56 6.38
N ASN A 94 7.87 13.43 5.85
CA ASN A 94 6.76 13.99 6.59
C ASN A 94 5.62 12.98 6.70
N LEU A 95 5.61 12.23 7.80
CA LEU A 95 4.62 11.17 8.03
C LEU A 95 3.17 11.66 7.90
N ALA A 96 2.85 12.89 8.30
CA ALA A 96 1.49 13.40 8.18
C ALA A 96 1.07 13.51 6.71
N LEU A 97 1.93 14.07 5.86
CA LEU A 97 1.67 14.19 4.42
C LEU A 97 1.64 12.82 3.73
N VAL A 98 2.53 11.89 4.12
CA VAL A 98 2.52 10.50 3.62
C VAL A 98 1.18 9.82 3.90
N MET A 99 0.68 9.93 5.13
CA MET A 99 -0.59 9.29 5.51
C MET A 99 -1.79 9.96 4.83
N ILE A 100 -1.76 11.28 4.66
CA ILE A 100 -2.77 12.01 3.89
C ILE A 100 -2.76 11.52 2.42
N ALA A 101 -1.59 11.44 1.80
CA ALA A 101 -1.47 10.98 0.42
C ALA A 101 -1.82 9.50 0.22
N TYR A 102 -1.55 8.66 1.22
CA TYR A 102 -1.93 7.26 1.19
C TYR A 102 -3.46 7.10 1.22
N ASN A 103 -4.16 7.89 2.04
CA ASN A 103 -5.61 7.78 2.22
C ASN A 103 -6.44 8.59 1.20
N ALA A 104 -6.07 9.84 0.95
CA ALA A 104 -6.79 10.77 0.08
C ALA A 104 -6.28 10.78 -1.37
N GLY A 105 -5.11 10.17 -1.61
CA GLY A 105 -4.45 10.14 -2.92
C GLY A 105 -3.34 11.17 -3.06
N ARG A 106 -2.27 10.76 -3.77
CA ARG A 106 -1.07 11.56 -4.07
C ARG A 106 -1.39 12.90 -4.71
N GLY A 107 -2.23 12.91 -5.75
CA GLY A 107 -2.61 14.13 -6.48
C GLY A 107 -3.40 15.11 -5.61
N GLN A 108 -4.37 14.60 -4.85
CA GLN A 108 -5.19 15.43 -3.96
C GLN A 108 -4.36 16.12 -2.88
N THR A 109 -3.32 15.44 -2.39
CA THR A 109 -2.44 16.00 -1.35
C THR A 109 -1.61 17.17 -1.88
N HIS A 110 -1.17 17.11 -3.14
CA HIS A 110 -0.50 18.26 -3.77
C HIS A 110 -1.41 19.47 -3.94
N GLU A 111 -2.70 19.28 -4.21
CA GLU A 111 -3.65 20.39 -4.30
C GLU A 111 -3.91 21.09 -2.95
N TRP A 112 -3.68 20.41 -1.84
CA TRP A 112 -3.90 20.94 -0.48
C TRP A 112 -2.69 21.66 0.13
N MET A 113 -1.53 21.61 -0.53
CA MET A 113 -0.28 22.27 -0.10
C MET A 113 -0.12 23.64 -0.75
#